data_AF-A0A0Q5AY34-F1
#
_entry.id   AF-A0A0Q5AY34-F1
#
_cell.length_a   1.000
_cell.length_b   1.000
_cell.length_c   1.000
_cell.angle_alpha   90.00
_cell.angle_beta   90.00
_cell.angle_gamma   90.00
#
_symmetry.space_group_name_H-M   'P 1'
#
loop_
_entity.id
_entity.type
_entity.pdbx_description
1 polymer ?
#
loop_
_entity_poly.entity_id
_entity_poly.type
_entity_poly.pdbx_seq_one_letter_code
_entity_poly.pdbx_strand_id
1 'polypeptide(L)'
;MRKILIVCGAGASSTFLAHRLRAGAKERGMDASFRSETLTGLADSLPEADVLLVGPHLESQFDGLRRRAERVGAAAALLPHDVFGVHGADTVLDTLPVLFAARAVGAAADGDPSVRPAPGAEPDTGHH
;
A
#
# COMPACT_ATOMS: atom_id res chain seq x y z
N MET A 1 -2.53 2.55 13.40
CA MET A 1 -1.56 2.63 12.29
C MET A 1 -2.18 2.05 11.03
N ARG A 2 -2.41 2.90 10.03
CA ARG A 2 -2.93 2.48 8.72
C ARG A 2 -1.78 1.97 7.84
N LYS A 3 -1.94 0.83 7.18
CA LYS A 3 -0.96 0.21 6.30
C LYS A 3 -1.27 0.57 4.84
N ILE A 4 -0.35 1.27 4.20
CA ILE A 4 -0.42 1.67 2.81
C ILE A 4 0.63 0.88 2.02
N LEU A 5 0.18 0.12 1.04
CA LEU A 5 1.02 -0.64 0.13
C LEU A 5 1.17 0.10 -1.19
N ILE A 6 2.38 0.15 -1.74
CA ILE A 6 2.69 0.81 -3.02
C ILE A 6 3.28 -0.22 -3.98
N VAL A 7 2.67 -0.38 -5.15
CA VAL A 7 3.16 -1.31 -6.19
C VAL A 7 3.47 -0.55 -7.48
N CYS A 8 4.72 -0.60 -7.95
CA CYS A 8 5.13 0.10 -9.18
C CYS A 8 6.04 -0.73 -10.10
N GLY A 9 6.07 -2.05 -9.94
CA GLY A 9 6.70 -2.99 -10.88
C GLY A 9 8.19 -3.28 -10.67
N ALA A 10 8.99 -2.36 -10.11
CA ALA A 10 10.46 -2.56 -9.99
C ALA A 10 11.09 -2.19 -8.63
N GLY A 11 10.31 -1.80 -7.61
CA GLY A 11 10.80 -1.58 -6.24
C GLY A 11 11.61 -0.28 -6.00
N ALA A 12 12.60 0.05 -6.82
CA ALA A 12 13.53 1.16 -6.57
C ALA A 12 12.84 2.53 -6.41
N SER A 13 12.06 2.97 -7.41
CA SER A 13 11.34 4.26 -7.35
C SER A 13 10.23 4.30 -6.27
N SER A 14 9.72 3.13 -5.87
CA SER A 14 8.63 3.02 -4.89
C SER A 14 9.12 3.26 -3.46
N THR A 15 10.35 2.85 -3.14
CA THR A 15 10.98 3.08 -1.84
C THR A 15 11.21 4.58 -1.59
N PHE A 16 11.66 5.32 -2.61
CA PHE A 16 11.83 6.78 -2.50
C PHE A 16 10.52 7.49 -2.23
N LEU A 17 9.45 7.12 -2.96
CA LEU A 17 8.12 7.65 -2.73
C LEU A 17 7.62 7.31 -1.32
N ALA A 18 7.75 6.05 -0.89
CA ALA A 18 7.36 5.62 0.45
C ALA A 18 8.08 6.40 1.57
N HIS A 19 9.36 6.72 1.37
CA HIS A 19 10.12 7.53 2.32
C HIS A 19 9.60 8.97 2.40
N ARG A 20 9.32 9.60 1.25
CA ARG A 20 8.73 10.96 1.21
C ARG A 20 7.34 11.00 1.83
N LEU A 21 6.50 10.02 1.51
CA LEU A 21 5.17 9.87 2.10
C LEU A 21 5.25 9.71 3.62
N ARG A 22 6.19 8.92 4.13
CA ARG A 22 6.42 8.78 5.58
C ARG A 22 6.82 10.10 6.22
N ALA A 23 7.69 10.88 5.58
CA ALA A 23 8.07 12.20 6.08
C ALA A 23 6.86 13.14 6.14
N GLY A 24 6.12 13.30 5.04
CA GLY A 24 4.95 14.18 5.01
C GLY A 24 3.80 13.71 5.91
N ALA A 25 3.61 12.40 6.06
CA ALA A 25 2.64 11.86 7.02
C ALA A 25 3.03 12.21 8.47
N LYS A 26 4.32 12.11 8.81
CA LYS A 26 4.83 12.49 10.14
C LYS A 26 4.65 13.99 10.39
N GLU A 27 4.90 14.84 9.39
CA GLU A 27 4.67 16.29 9.47
C GLU A 27 3.19 16.63 9.69
N ARG A 28 2.29 15.86 9.08
CA ARG A 28 0.83 16.00 9.25
C ARG A 28 0.26 15.29 10.49
N GLY A 29 1.09 14.62 11.28
CA GLY A 29 0.63 13.82 12.43
C GLY A 29 -0.25 12.62 12.07
N MET A 30 -0.11 12.11 10.84
CA MET A 30 -0.87 10.96 10.33
C MET A 30 -0.21 9.63 10.73
N ASP A 31 -0.98 8.78 11.39
CA ASP A 31 -0.54 7.45 11.84
C ASP A 31 -0.63 6.42 10.68
N ALA A 32 0.27 6.57 9.71
CA ALA A 32 0.30 5.89 8.42
C ALA A 32 1.67 5.24 8.13
N SER A 33 1.67 3.98 7.71
CA SER A 33 2.88 3.21 7.36
C SER A 33 2.89 2.86 5.89
N PHE A 34 3.93 3.30 5.18
CA PHE A 34 4.13 3.05 3.75
C PHE A 34 5.12 1.91 3.52
N ARG A 35 4.72 0.93 2.69
CA ARG A 35 5.53 -0.22 2.27
C ARG A 35 5.46 -0.35 0.76
N SER A 36 6.59 -0.54 0.11
CA SER A 36 6.66 -0.88 -1.31
C SER A 36 6.69 -2.40 -1.47
N GLU A 37 5.91 -2.93 -2.41
CA GLU A 37 5.85 -4.36 -2.69
C GLU A 37 5.82 -4.63 -4.19
N THR A 38 6.17 -5.86 -4.58
CA THR A 38 6.07 -6.33 -5.98
C THR A 38 4.66 -6.85 -6.30
N LEU A 39 4.31 -6.97 -7.59
CA LEU A 39 3.02 -7.56 -7.99
C LEU A 39 2.83 -8.99 -7.47
N THR A 40 3.92 -9.75 -7.34
CA THR A 40 3.91 -11.12 -6.83
C THR A 40 3.66 -11.13 -5.32
N GLY A 41 4.45 -10.38 -4.53
CA GLY A 41 4.28 -10.31 -3.07
C GLY A 41 3.06 -9.49 -2.62
N LEU A 42 2.47 -8.72 -3.53
CA LEU A 42 1.24 -7.99 -3.29
C LEU A 42 0.09 -8.93 -2.90
N ALA A 43 0.00 -10.11 -3.49
CA ALA A 43 -1.09 -11.04 -3.18
C ALA A 43 -1.10 -11.45 -1.70
N ASP A 44 0.08 -11.63 -1.10
CA ASP A 44 0.26 -11.98 0.31
C ASP A 44 0.14 -10.77 1.24
N SER A 45 0.55 -9.58 0.79
CA SER A 45 0.58 -8.36 1.61
C SER A 45 -0.70 -7.52 1.54
N LEU A 46 -1.49 -7.65 0.48
CA LEU A 46 -2.73 -6.92 0.25
C LEU A 46 -3.82 -7.17 1.32
N PRO A 47 -4.02 -8.40 1.84
CA PRO A 47 -4.98 -8.66 2.93
C PRO A 47 -4.64 -7.90 4.22
N GLU A 48 -3.35 -7.63 4.45
CA GLU A 48 -2.91 -6.84 5.59
C GLU A 48 -2.94 -5.34 5.35
N ALA A 49 -3.12 -4.89 4.10
CA ALA A 49 -3.08 -3.50 3.73
C ALA A 49 -4.48 -2.87 3.81
N ASP A 50 -4.52 -1.61 4.25
CA ASP A 50 -5.77 -0.85 4.27
C ASP A 50 -5.97 -0.11 2.93
N VAL A 51 -4.87 0.32 2.32
CA VAL A 51 -4.86 1.04 1.04
C VAL A 51 -3.79 0.48 0.13
N LEU A 52 -4.18 0.20 -1.12
CA LEU A 52 -3.29 -0.16 -2.22
C LEU A 52 -3.12 1.02 -3.17
N LEU A 53 -1.90 1.53 -3.25
CA LEU A 53 -1.50 2.54 -4.23
C LEU A 53 -0.82 1.84 -5.40
N VAL A 54 -1.42 2.00 -6.58
CA VAL A 54 -0.93 1.39 -7.82
C VAL A 54 -0.22 2.47 -8.62
N GLY A 55 1.03 2.22 -8.98
CA GLY A 55 1.80 3.14 -9.81
C GLY A 55 1.20 3.28 -11.22
N PRO A 56 1.42 4.42 -11.89
CA PRO A 56 0.86 4.72 -13.21
C PRO A 56 1.27 3.69 -14.28
N HIS A 57 2.43 3.06 -14.13
CA HIS A 57 2.91 2.00 -15.03
C HIS A 57 2.03 0.74 -15.03
N LEU A 58 1.17 0.58 -14.01
CA LEU A 58 0.28 -0.56 -13.82
C LEU A 58 -1.20 -0.18 -14.04
N GLU A 59 -1.48 0.99 -14.62
CA GLU A 59 -2.83 1.44 -14.95
C GLU A 59 -3.63 0.38 -15.73
N SER A 60 -3.02 -0.28 -16.71
CA SER A 60 -3.66 -1.35 -17.49
C SER A 60 -4.08 -2.56 -16.63
N GLN A 61 -3.41 -2.79 -15.50
CA GLN A 61 -3.70 -3.86 -14.55
C GLN A 61 -4.51 -3.36 -13.34
N PHE A 62 -4.76 -2.04 -13.23
CA PHE A 62 -5.40 -1.42 -12.09
C PHE A 62 -6.78 -2.00 -11.83
N ASP A 63 -7.60 -2.21 -12.86
CA ASP A 63 -8.91 -2.83 -12.72
C ASP A 63 -8.85 -4.21 -12.05
N GLY A 64 -7.85 -5.03 -12.41
CA GLY A 64 -7.64 -6.34 -11.80
C GLY A 64 -7.18 -6.25 -10.34
N LEU A 65 -6.30 -5.30 -10.04
CA LEU A 65 -5.79 -5.03 -8.70
C LEU A 65 -6.86 -4.43 -7.79
N ARG A 66 -7.68 -3.52 -8.31
CA ARG A 66 -8.80 -2.90 -7.59
C ARG A 66 -9.80 -3.95 -7.15
N ARG A 67 -10.20 -4.85 -8.05
CA ARG A 67 -11.07 -5.99 -7.70
C ARG A 67 -10.46 -6.91 -6.65
N ARG A 68 -9.13 -7.08 -6.63
CA ARG A 68 -8.44 -7.86 -5.58
C ARG A 68 -8.47 -7.15 -4.23
N ALA A 69 -8.23 -5.84 -4.23
CA ALA A 69 -8.27 -5.01 -3.03
C ALA A 69 -9.69 -4.98 -2.44
N GLU A 70 -10.70 -4.77 -3.28
CA GLU A 70 -12.12 -4.80 -2.87
C GLU A 70 -12.50 -6.14 -2.20
N ARG A 71 -11.98 -7.27 -2.69
CA ARG A 71 -12.24 -8.60 -2.10
C ARG A 71 -11.69 -8.79 -0.69
N VAL A 72 -10.65 -8.05 -0.32
CA VAL A 72 -10.08 -8.09 1.04
C VAL A 72 -10.51 -6.88 1.87
N GLY A 73 -11.42 -6.06 1.35
CA GLY A 73 -11.86 -4.83 1.99
C GLY A 73 -10.77 -3.76 2.05
N ALA A 74 -9.83 -3.73 1.10
CA ALA A 74 -8.82 -2.68 0.95
C ALA A 74 -9.25 -1.68 -0.14
N ALA A 75 -8.94 -0.39 0.05
CA ALA A 75 -9.18 0.63 -0.97
C ALA A 75 -8.01 0.66 -1.97
N ALA A 76 -8.27 0.65 -3.27
CA ALA A 76 -7.22 0.81 -4.28
C ALA A 76 -7.34 2.15 -5.00
N ALA A 77 -6.19 2.82 -5.18
CA ALA A 77 -6.09 4.08 -5.90
C ALA A 77 -4.93 4.03 -6.91
N LEU A 78 -5.19 4.57 -8.10
CA LEU A 78 -4.17 4.74 -9.12
C LEU A 78 -3.42 6.05 -8.85
N LEU A 79 -2.10 5.96 -8.82
CA LEU A 79 -1.22 7.10 -8.67
C LEU A 79 -1.07 7.83 -10.01
N PRO A 80 -1.12 9.18 -10.02
CA PRO A 80 -0.89 9.94 -11.24
C PRO A 80 0.54 9.78 -11.74
N HIS A 81 0.76 10.03 -13.03
CA HIS A 81 2.10 9.97 -13.64
C HIS A 81 3.13 10.90 -12.96
N ASP A 82 2.68 11.98 -12.33
CA ASP A 82 3.52 12.96 -11.61
C ASP A 82 3.74 12.62 -10.12
N VAL A 83 3.40 11.39 -9.69
CA VAL A 83 3.57 11.00 -8.28
C VAL A 83 5.03 11.02 -7.81
N PHE A 84 5.97 10.86 -8.73
CA PHE A 84 7.42 10.92 -8.45
C PHE A 84 7.96 12.36 -8.41
N GLY A 85 7.13 13.35 -8.77
CA GLY A 85 7.47 14.76 -8.73
C GLY A 85 7.62 15.33 -7.32
N VAL A 86 7.88 16.64 -7.25
CA VAL A 86 8.11 17.36 -5.99
C VAL A 86 6.85 17.37 -5.11
N HIS A 87 5.67 17.45 -5.73
CA HIS A 87 4.38 17.51 -5.06
C HIS A 87 3.62 16.18 -5.01
N GLY A 88 4.13 15.13 -5.67
CA GLY A 88 3.41 13.87 -5.81
C GLY A 88 3.13 13.18 -4.48
N ALA A 89 4.06 13.23 -3.53
CA ALA A 89 3.85 12.70 -2.18
C ALA A 89 2.74 13.46 -1.43
N ASP A 90 2.68 14.78 -1.57
CA ASP A 90 1.70 15.63 -0.89
C ASP A 90 0.28 15.36 -1.41
N THR A 91 0.13 15.24 -2.74
CA THR A 91 -1.12 14.85 -3.39
C THR A 91 -1.62 13.51 -2.88
N VAL A 92 -0.74 12.52 -2.76
CA VAL A 92 -1.13 11.19 -2.23
C VAL A 92 -1.60 11.31 -0.78
N LEU A 93 -0.85 12.01 0.07
CA LEU A 93 -1.23 12.21 1.48
C LEU A 93 -2.58 12.90 1.64
N ASP A 94 -2.94 13.82 0.74
CA ASP A 94 -4.23 14.49 0.73
C ASP A 94 -5.39 13.55 0.38
N THR A 95 -5.15 12.59 -0.53
CA THR A 95 -6.15 11.58 -0.90
C THR A 95 -6.34 10.48 0.14
N LEU A 96 -5.35 10.24 1.02
CA LEU A 96 -5.39 9.15 2.00
C LEU A 96 -6.64 9.18 2.91
N PRO A 97 -7.01 10.29 3.57
CA PRO A 97 -8.25 10.38 4.37
C PRO A 97 -9.50 9.91 3.61
N VAL A 98 -9.64 10.29 2.35
CA VAL A 98 -10.78 9.91 1.51
C VAL A 98 -10.77 8.40 1.24
N LEU A 99 -9.61 7.82 0.93
CA LEU A 99 -9.47 6.38 0.71
C LEU A 99 -9.77 5.57 1.99
N PHE A 100 -9.33 6.07 3.14
CA PHE A 100 -9.62 5.45 4.42
C PHE A 100 -11.11 5.49 4.78
N ALA A 101 -11.80 6.58 4.43
CA ALA A 101 -13.25 6.69 4.59
C ALA A 101 -14.01 5.77 3.62
N ALA A 102 -13.58 5.70 2.35
CA ALA A 102 -14.19 4.82 1.35
C ALA A 102 -14.08 3.34 1.75
N ARG A 103 -12.96 2.93 2.35
CA ARG A 103 -12.80 1.58 2.90
C ARG A 103 -13.81 1.27 3.99
N ALA A 104 -14.11 2.20 4.90
CA ALA A 104 -15.02 1.96 6.01
C ALA A 104 -16.43 1.56 5.54
N VAL A 105 -16.81 1.98 4.33
CA VAL A 105 -18.10 1.61 3.70
C VAL A 105 -18.07 0.17 3.15
N GLY A 106 -16.91 -0.32 2.69
CA GLY A 106 -16.75 -1.68 2.18
C GLY A 106 -16.44 -2.74 3.24
N ALA A 107 -15.76 -2.35 4.33
CA ALA A 107 -15.32 -3.27 5.39
C ALA A 107 -16.43 -3.67 6.40
N ALA A 108 -17.61 -3.06 6.34
CA ALA A 108 -18.71 -3.41 7.24
C ALA A 108 -19.34 -4.80 6.96
N ALA A 109 -18.87 -5.52 5.95
CA ALA A 109 -19.41 -6.81 5.52
C ALA A 109 -18.61 -8.03 6.01
N ASP A 110 -17.35 -7.90 6.43
CA ASP A 110 -16.54 -9.06 6.85
C ASP A 110 -15.73 -8.72 8.12
N GLY A 111 -16.28 -9.14 9.26
CA GLY A 111 -15.58 -9.14 10.53
C GLY A 111 -14.78 -10.43 10.69
N ASP A 112 -13.44 -10.30 10.78
CA ASP A 112 -12.60 -10.91 11.82
C ASP A 112 -11.11 -10.55 11.57
N PRO A 113 -10.43 -9.76 12.43
CA PRO A 113 -9.01 -9.46 12.28
C PRO A 113 -8.15 -10.46 13.06
N SER A 114 -8.25 -11.76 12.74
CA SER A 114 -7.35 -12.78 13.29
C SER A 114 -6.67 -13.60 12.20
N VAL A 115 -5.88 -12.96 11.35
CA VAL A 115 -4.72 -13.64 10.76
C VAL A 115 -3.56 -12.66 10.62
N ARG A 116 -2.59 -12.79 11.51
CA ARG A 116 -1.24 -12.29 11.29
C ARG A 116 -0.33 -13.50 11.18
N PRO A 117 0.31 -13.69 10.03
CA PRO A 117 1.66 -14.21 10.04
C PRO A 117 2.58 -13.14 9.44
N ALA A 118 3.56 -12.69 10.22
CA ALA A 118 4.71 -11.99 9.67
C ALA A 118 5.54 -13.03 8.88
N PRO A 119 5.92 -12.79 7.61
CA PRO A 119 6.88 -13.64 6.95
C PRO A 119 8.31 -13.13 7.18
N GLY A 120 9.16 -14.05 7.65
CA GLY A 120 10.52 -14.29 7.17
C GLY A 120 11.58 -13.20 7.31
N ALA A 121 12.50 -13.39 8.25
CA ALA A 121 13.92 -13.18 7.98
C ALA A 121 14.60 -14.56 8.01
N GLU A 122 15.45 -14.78 7.01
CA GLU A 122 15.90 -16.05 6.42
C GLU A 122 17.07 -16.76 7.14
N PRO A 123 17.53 -17.95 6.66
CA PRO A 123 18.17 -19.03 7.44
C PRO A 123 19.71 -19.06 7.38
N ASP A 124 20.31 -20.16 7.89
CA ASP A 124 21.74 -20.59 7.87
C ASP A 124 22.57 -20.12 9.10
N THR A 125 23.34 -20.92 9.84
CA THR A 125 24.20 -22.06 9.46
C THR A 125 24.32 -23.03 10.65
N GLY A 126 24.17 -24.33 10.40
CA GLY A 126 24.63 -25.38 11.31
C GLY A 126 26.15 -25.51 11.23
N HIS A 127 26.83 -25.53 12.37
CA HIS A 127 28.21 -25.99 12.44
C HIS A 127 28.34 -27.11 13.47
N HIS A 128 29.09 -28.12 13.04
CA HIS A 128 29.37 -29.39 13.69
C HIS A 128 30.33 -29.22 14.86
#